data_AF-A0A0J1CIL1-F1
#
_entry.id   AF-A0A0J1CIL1-F1
#
_cell.length_a   1.000
_cell.length_b   1.000
_cell.length_c   1.000
_cell.angle_alpha   90.00
_cell.angle_beta   90.00
_cell.angle_gamma   90.00
#
_symmetry.space_group_name_H-M   'P 1'
#
loop_
_entity.id
_entity.type
_entity.pdbx_description
1 polymer ?
#
loop_
_entity_poly.entity_id
_entity_poly.type
_entity_poly.pdbx_seq_one_letter_code
_entity_poly.pdbx_strand_id
1 'polypeptide(L)'
;MASWDVAVIRAVLDPLVEQGREVVMSSGVRPEDVTATYTVDMRHVGQGHEISVALPGQDVAAKGFVEQLLERFYTAYKALYGRTVSGSEVEVITWRVRVSGPRSDVTATAIGGGRGAGQEPLKGRRPVYFDELGKYVETPVYDHYALTPDLQIQGPAIIEQRESTVVVGPSATASVDAQQNLIMLLA
;
A
#
# COMPACT_ATOMS: atom_id res chain seq x y z
N MET A 1 -8.78 -31.86 6.87
CA MET A 1 -9.48 -31.58 5.59
C MET A 1 -10.07 -32.84 4.94
N ALA A 2 -10.63 -33.78 5.70
CA ALA A 2 -11.28 -34.98 5.14
C ALA A 2 -12.62 -34.69 4.41
N SER A 3 -13.07 -33.44 4.40
CA SER A 3 -14.34 -32.96 3.83
C SER A 3 -14.17 -31.90 2.73
N TRP A 4 -13.02 -31.88 2.03
CA TRP A 4 -12.81 -30.96 0.91
C TRP A 4 -13.71 -31.30 -0.27
N ASP A 5 -14.93 -30.76 -0.26
CA ASP A 5 -15.92 -30.94 -1.30
C ASP A 5 -15.95 -29.73 -2.23
N VAL A 6 -15.46 -29.94 -3.45
CA VAL A 6 -15.41 -28.93 -4.50
C VAL A 6 -16.79 -28.36 -4.82
N ALA A 7 -17.84 -29.18 -4.80
CA ALA A 7 -19.19 -28.72 -5.11
C ALA A 7 -19.72 -27.79 -4.02
N VAL A 8 -19.48 -28.13 -2.74
CA VAL A 8 -19.85 -27.28 -1.60
C VAL A 8 -19.09 -25.97 -1.63
N ILE A 9 -17.78 -26.01 -1.90
CA ILE A 9 -16.94 -24.81 -1.97
C ILE A 9 -17.39 -23.88 -3.10
N ARG A 10 -17.64 -24.44 -4.31
CA ARG A 10 -18.16 -23.67 -5.44
C ARG A 10 -19.53 -23.06 -5.16
N ALA A 11 -20.42 -23.80 -4.50
CA ALA A 11 -21.73 -23.28 -4.09
C ALA A 11 -21.63 -22.07 -3.14
N VAL A 12 -20.53 -21.93 -2.39
CA VAL A 12 -20.25 -20.74 -1.57
C VAL A 12 -19.55 -19.64 -2.37
N LEU A 13 -18.57 -19.98 -3.22
CA LEU A 13 -17.74 -19.00 -3.92
C LEU A 13 -18.45 -18.36 -5.12
N ASP A 14 -19.16 -19.13 -5.93
CA ASP A 14 -19.74 -18.67 -7.18
C ASP A 14 -20.75 -17.52 -6.96
N PRO A 15 -21.66 -17.57 -5.97
CA PRO A 15 -22.55 -16.44 -5.67
C PRO A 15 -21.81 -15.19 -5.22
N LEU A 16 -20.73 -15.33 -4.44
CA LEU A 16 -19.93 -14.19 -3.97
C LEU A 16 -19.18 -13.51 -5.13
N VAL A 17 -18.68 -14.32 -6.08
CA VAL A 17 -18.05 -13.81 -7.29
C VAL A 17 -19.08 -13.06 -8.12
N GLU A 18 -20.26 -13.63 -8.34
CA GLU A 18 -21.30 -13.00 -9.17
C GLU A 18 -21.76 -11.66 -8.58
N GLN A 19 -22.08 -11.64 -7.28
CA GLN A 19 -22.43 -10.41 -6.56
C GLN A 19 -21.31 -9.35 -6.67
N GLY A 20 -20.06 -9.76 -6.49
CA GLY A 20 -18.93 -8.84 -6.63
C GLY A 20 -18.75 -8.31 -8.07
N ARG A 21 -18.99 -9.15 -9.08
CA ARG A 21 -18.93 -8.76 -10.50
C ARG A 21 -20.02 -7.73 -10.81
N GLU A 22 -21.25 -7.95 -10.37
CA GLU A 22 -22.35 -6.99 -10.56
C GLU A 22 -21.99 -5.60 -10.00
N VAL A 23 -21.47 -5.55 -8.76
CA VAL A 23 -21.06 -4.30 -8.12
C VAL A 23 -19.94 -3.60 -8.93
N VAL A 24 -18.90 -4.32 -9.33
CA VAL A 24 -17.78 -3.72 -10.08
C VAL A 24 -18.22 -3.25 -11.47
N MET A 25 -19.03 -4.03 -12.18
CA MET A 25 -19.55 -3.67 -13.51
C MET A 25 -20.49 -2.47 -13.45
N SER A 26 -21.25 -2.28 -12.36
CA SER A 26 -22.10 -1.09 -12.16
C SER A 26 -21.31 0.23 -12.15
N SER A 27 -19.99 0.17 -11.93
CA SER A 27 -19.06 1.31 -11.98
C SER A 27 -18.47 1.59 -13.38
N GLY A 28 -18.97 0.91 -14.43
CA GLY A 28 -18.53 1.10 -15.82
C GLY A 28 -17.30 0.28 -16.23
N VAL A 29 -16.88 -0.68 -15.40
CA VAL A 29 -15.81 -1.63 -15.73
C VAL A 29 -16.35 -2.69 -16.70
N ARG A 30 -15.62 -2.96 -17.79
CA ARG A 30 -16.03 -3.96 -18.78
C ARG A 30 -15.89 -5.38 -18.22
N PRO A 31 -16.79 -6.32 -18.55
CA PRO A 31 -16.77 -7.68 -18.00
C PRO A 31 -15.43 -8.41 -18.13
N GLU A 32 -14.70 -8.18 -19.23
CA GLU A 32 -13.38 -8.76 -19.51
C GLU A 32 -12.27 -8.21 -18.62
N ASP A 33 -12.44 -7.03 -18.05
CA ASP A 33 -11.45 -6.39 -17.17
C ASP A 33 -11.71 -6.69 -15.68
N VAL A 34 -12.79 -7.41 -15.37
CA VAL A 34 -13.14 -7.79 -13.99
C VAL A 34 -12.39 -9.04 -13.57
N THR A 35 -11.62 -8.92 -12.50
CA THR A 35 -10.81 -9.99 -11.91
C THR A 35 -11.33 -10.40 -10.54
N ALA A 36 -11.29 -11.70 -10.24
CA ALA A 36 -11.60 -12.23 -8.92
C ALA A 36 -10.36 -12.87 -8.30
N THR A 37 -10.11 -12.56 -7.02
CA THR A 37 -9.06 -13.14 -6.22
C THR A 37 -9.66 -13.71 -4.94
N TYR A 38 -9.04 -14.77 -4.43
CA TYR A 38 -9.59 -15.57 -3.35
C TYR A 38 -8.58 -15.67 -2.22
N THR A 39 -9.08 -15.53 -1.00
CA THR A 39 -8.30 -15.73 0.23
C THR A 39 -9.14 -16.57 1.19
N VAL A 40 -8.50 -17.44 1.95
CA VAL A 40 -9.13 -18.17 3.05
C VAL A 40 -8.46 -17.84 4.36
N ASP A 41 -9.27 -17.75 5.41
CA ASP A 41 -8.74 -17.74 6.77
C ASP A 41 -8.68 -19.17 7.30
N MET A 42 -7.49 -19.53 7.75
CA MET A 42 -7.17 -20.87 8.20
C MET A 42 -6.59 -20.82 9.60
N ARG A 43 -6.79 -21.89 10.36
CA ARG A 43 -6.19 -22.06 11.68
C ARG A 43 -6.01 -23.53 12.01
N HIS A 44 -5.18 -23.80 13.01
CA HIS A 44 -5.18 -25.11 13.65
C HIS A 44 -6.48 -25.33 14.42
N VAL A 45 -7.03 -26.54 14.37
CA VAL A 45 -8.24 -26.90 15.11
C VAL A 45 -8.04 -26.62 16.60
N GLY A 46 -8.96 -25.87 17.20
CA GLY A 46 -8.90 -25.45 18.61
C GLY A 46 -8.08 -24.18 18.88
N GLN A 47 -7.46 -23.56 17.86
CA GLN A 47 -6.78 -22.28 18.00
C GLN A 47 -7.77 -21.10 17.89
N GLY A 48 -7.50 -20.00 18.61
CA GLY A 48 -8.35 -18.79 18.57
C GLY A 48 -7.96 -17.72 17.53
N HIS A 49 -6.84 -17.88 16.83
CA HIS A 49 -6.33 -16.92 15.85
C HIS A 49 -6.24 -17.54 14.46
N GLU A 50 -6.67 -16.77 13.46
CA GLU A 50 -6.72 -17.14 12.06
C GLU A 50 -5.57 -16.49 11.28
N ILE A 51 -5.14 -17.16 10.22
CA ILE A 51 -4.16 -16.65 9.26
C ILE A 51 -4.83 -16.60 7.88
N SER A 52 -4.77 -15.43 7.25
CA SER A 52 -5.24 -15.27 5.88
C SER A 52 -4.22 -15.83 4.88
N VAL A 53 -4.67 -16.73 4.02
CA VAL A 53 -3.86 -17.44 3.04
C VAL A 53 -4.49 -17.27 1.66
N ALA A 54 -3.71 -16.77 0.70
CA ALA A 54 -4.14 -16.71 -0.69
C ALA A 54 -4.25 -18.11 -1.30
N LEU A 55 -5.28 -18.36 -2.11
CA LEU A 55 -5.44 -19.66 -2.77
C LEU A 55 -4.28 -19.89 -3.77
N PRO A 56 -3.80 -21.13 -3.94
CA PRO A 56 -2.73 -21.45 -4.88
C PRO A 56 -3.10 -21.28 -6.37
N GLY A 57 -4.38 -21.04 -6.66
CA GLY A 57 -4.94 -20.79 -7.99
C GLY A 57 -6.45 -20.52 -7.87
N GLN A 58 -7.16 -20.40 -9.00
CA GLN A 58 -8.62 -20.19 -8.99
C GLN A 58 -9.43 -21.50 -9.02
N ASP A 59 -8.85 -22.60 -9.53
CA ASP A 59 -9.56 -23.88 -9.58
C ASP A 59 -9.30 -24.71 -8.31
N VAL A 60 -10.26 -24.68 -7.38
CA VAL A 60 -10.26 -25.48 -6.15
C VAL A 60 -10.35 -27.00 -6.41
N ALA A 61 -10.63 -27.42 -7.64
CA ALA A 61 -10.63 -28.81 -8.07
C ALA A 61 -9.27 -29.30 -8.61
N ALA A 62 -8.30 -28.39 -8.77
CA ALA A 62 -7.00 -28.74 -9.32
C ALA A 62 -6.30 -29.80 -8.47
N LYS A 63 -5.64 -30.77 -9.13
CA LYS A 63 -4.85 -31.78 -8.44
C LYS A 63 -3.73 -31.11 -7.63
N GLY A 64 -3.60 -31.47 -6.36
CA GLY A 64 -2.58 -30.89 -5.48
C GLY A 64 -2.97 -29.55 -4.86
N PHE A 65 -4.20 -29.06 -5.07
CA PHE A 65 -4.64 -27.76 -4.57
C PHE A 65 -4.60 -27.69 -3.04
N VAL A 66 -5.12 -28.73 -2.39
CA VAL A 66 -5.23 -28.83 -0.93
C VAL A 66 -3.85 -28.84 -0.28
N GLU A 67 -2.92 -29.60 -0.84
CA GLU A 67 -1.53 -29.71 -0.39
C GLU A 67 -0.80 -28.37 -0.52
N GLN A 68 -0.96 -27.68 -1.65
CA GLN A 68 -0.38 -26.36 -1.87
C GLN A 68 -0.98 -25.31 -0.93
N LEU A 69 -2.29 -25.39 -0.64
CA LEU A 69 -2.95 -24.48 0.30
C LEU A 69 -2.41 -24.68 1.72
N LEU A 70 -2.23 -25.94 2.16
CA LEU A 70 -1.61 -26.26 3.45
C LEU A 70 -0.17 -25.77 3.54
N GLU A 71 0.63 -25.97 2.49
CA GLU A 71 2.01 -25.49 2.43
C GLU A 71 2.07 -23.96 2.59
N ARG A 72 1.18 -23.23 1.92
CA ARG A 72 1.06 -21.77 2.06
C ARG A 72 0.66 -21.38 3.48
N PHE A 73 -0.28 -22.10 4.09
CA PHE A 73 -0.66 -21.88 5.48
C PHE A 73 0.52 -22.08 6.42
N TYR A 74 1.25 -23.20 6.33
CA TYR A 74 2.39 -23.46 7.20
C TYR A 74 3.53 -22.46 6.99
N THR A 75 3.74 -22.01 5.75
CA THR A 75 4.71 -20.96 5.44
C THR A 75 4.33 -19.64 6.12
N ALA A 76 3.07 -19.21 6.00
CA ALA A 76 2.56 -18.01 6.66
C ALA A 76 2.60 -18.14 8.20
N TYR A 77 2.21 -19.29 8.73
CA TYR A 77 2.25 -19.58 10.16
C TYR A 77 3.66 -19.48 10.72
N LYS A 78 4.65 -20.09 10.04
CA LYS A 78 6.06 -20.03 10.45
C LYS A 78 6.61 -18.61 10.38
N ALA A 79 6.22 -17.82 9.37
CA ALA A 79 6.62 -16.43 9.26
C ALA A 79 6.06 -15.57 10.42
N LEU A 80 4.83 -15.83 10.84
CA LEU A 80 4.17 -15.08 11.92
C LEU A 80 4.62 -15.51 13.33
N TYR A 81 4.81 -16.81 13.56
CA TYR A 81 5.01 -17.37 14.90
C TYR A 81 6.39 -18.01 15.13
N GLY A 82 7.26 -18.07 14.11
CA GLY A 82 8.62 -18.61 14.20
C GLY A 82 8.72 -20.13 14.37
N ARG A 83 7.59 -20.85 14.41
CA ARG A 83 7.52 -22.31 14.58
C ARG A 83 6.40 -22.91 13.74
N THR A 84 6.39 -24.24 13.62
CA THR A 84 5.27 -25.00 13.06
C THR A 84 4.65 -25.85 14.17
N VAL A 85 3.35 -26.12 14.07
CA VAL A 85 2.65 -27.04 14.99
C VAL A 85 2.50 -28.37 14.26
N SER A 86 3.10 -29.43 14.80
CA SER A 86 2.95 -30.79 14.28
C SER A 86 1.75 -31.50 14.92
N GLY A 87 1.08 -32.37 14.15
CA GLY A 87 0.02 -33.25 14.66
C GLY A 87 -1.34 -32.59 14.91
N SER A 88 -1.52 -31.31 14.58
CA SER A 88 -2.81 -30.63 14.66
C SER A 88 -3.40 -30.48 13.25
N GLU A 89 -4.68 -30.82 13.11
CA GLU A 89 -5.42 -30.58 11.87
C GLU A 89 -5.59 -29.08 11.61
N VAL A 90 -5.75 -28.73 10.34
CA VAL A 90 -6.02 -27.36 9.89
C VAL A 90 -7.45 -27.28 9.35
N GLU A 91 -8.16 -26.23 9.76
CA GLU A 91 -9.51 -25.91 9.32
C GLU A 91 -9.56 -24.55 8.60
N VAL A 92 -10.48 -24.44 7.63
CA VAL A 92 -10.84 -23.18 6.97
C VAL A 92 -12.04 -22.60 7.71
N ILE A 93 -11.94 -21.35 8.16
CA ILE A 93 -13.00 -20.66 8.89
C ILE A 93 -13.81 -19.76 7.97
N THR A 94 -13.11 -18.95 7.17
CA THR A 94 -13.75 -17.93 6.33
C THR A 94 -13.22 -18.01 4.90
N TRP A 95 -14.13 -17.98 3.93
CA TRP A 95 -13.80 -17.78 2.52
C TRP A 95 -14.03 -16.32 2.16
N ARG A 96 -13.07 -15.71 1.46
CA ARG A 96 -13.15 -14.32 0.99
C ARG A 96 -12.93 -14.27 -0.51
N VAL A 97 -13.79 -13.53 -1.18
CA VAL A 97 -13.63 -13.16 -2.59
C VAL A 97 -13.43 -11.65 -2.67
N ARG A 98 -12.40 -11.22 -3.38
CA ARG A 98 -12.23 -9.84 -3.81
C ARG A 98 -12.43 -9.79 -5.31
N VAL A 99 -13.42 -9.02 -5.75
CA VAL A 99 -13.65 -8.70 -7.16
C VAL A 99 -13.19 -7.27 -7.43
N SER A 100 -12.40 -7.07 -8.48
CA SER A 100 -11.80 -5.77 -8.81
C SER A 100 -11.78 -5.52 -10.32
N GLY A 101 -11.96 -4.26 -10.70
CA GLY A 101 -11.63 -3.79 -12.05
C GLY A 101 -10.15 -3.46 -12.20
N PRO A 102 -9.72 -3.02 -13.39
CA PRO A 102 -8.35 -2.64 -13.63
C PRO A 102 -7.99 -1.45 -12.75
N ARG A 103 -6.76 -1.45 -12.22
CA ARG A 103 -6.24 -0.28 -11.54
C ARG A 103 -6.08 0.81 -12.59
N SER A 104 -6.73 1.95 -12.40
CA SER A 104 -6.39 3.13 -13.19
C SER A 104 -4.94 3.49 -12.86
N ASP A 105 -4.10 3.57 -13.88
CA ASP A 105 -2.81 4.24 -13.76
C ASP A 105 -3.11 5.73 -13.59
N VAL A 106 -3.37 6.13 -12.35
CA VAL A 106 -3.17 7.51 -11.95
C VAL A 106 -1.67 7.70 -11.97
N THR A 107 -1.14 7.90 -13.18
CA THR A 107 0.12 8.57 -13.34
C THR A 107 -0.12 9.92 -12.68
N ALA A 108 0.55 10.16 -11.56
CA ALA A 108 0.83 11.52 -11.17
C ALA A 108 1.57 12.06 -12.39
N THR A 109 0.85 12.69 -13.33
CA THR A 109 1.45 13.47 -14.40
C THR A 109 2.45 14.28 -13.65
N ALA A 110 3.74 14.07 -13.94
CA ALA A 110 4.79 14.82 -13.32
C ALA A 110 4.27 16.25 -13.29
N ILE A 111 4.31 16.90 -12.14
CA ILE A 111 4.05 18.34 -12.10
C ILE A 111 5.17 19.06 -12.91
N GLY A 112 5.92 18.38 -13.80
CA GLY A 112 5.89 18.74 -15.22
C GLY A 112 6.22 20.18 -15.45
N GLY A 113 7.31 20.63 -14.82
CA GLY A 113 8.08 21.84 -15.12
C GLY A 113 7.29 23.09 -15.49
N GLY A 114 6.07 23.28 -14.96
CA GLY A 114 5.14 24.26 -15.53
C GLY A 114 4.95 25.52 -14.69
N ARG A 115 4.98 25.40 -13.36
CA ARG A 115 4.65 26.54 -12.49
C ARG A 115 5.85 27.35 -11.99
N GLY A 116 7.08 26.85 -12.18
CA GLY A 116 8.30 27.55 -11.75
C GLY A 116 9.59 27.11 -12.44
N ALA A 117 9.53 26.36 -13.55
CA ALA A 117 10.77 25.97 -14.25
C ALA A 117 11.52 27.21 -14.75
N GLY A 118 12.74 27.38 -14.25
CA GLY A 118 13.59 28.55 -14.53
C GLY A 118 13.35 29.76 -13.62
N GLN A 119 12.44 29.68 -12.64
CA GLN A 119 12.33 30.69 -11.58
C GLN A 119 13.32 30.39 -10.46
N GLU A 120 13.78 31.45 -9.78
CA GLU A 120 14.63 31.28 -8.61
C GLU A 120 13.82 30.70 -7.44
N PRO A 121 14.20 29.54 -6.89
CA PRO A 121 13.41 28.87 -5.86
C PRO A 121 13.40 29.62 -4.53
N LEU A 122 14.37 30.49 -4.27
CA LEU A 122 14.46 31.27 -3.04
C LEU A 122 13.54 32.50 -3.13
N LYS A 123 12.45 32.51 -2.35
CA LYS A 123 11.51 33.63 -2.26
C LYS A 123 12.02 34.76 -1.37
N GLY A 124 12.90 34.43 -0.41
CA GLY A 124 13.44 35.38 0.56
C GLY A 124 13.86 34.70 1.85
N ARG A 125 13.95 35.50 2.93
CA ARG A 125 14.29 35.04 4.27
C ARG A 125 13.35 35.66 5.29
N ARG A 126 13.08 34.95 6.39
CA ARG A 126 12.32 35.49 7.52
C ARG A 126 12.84 34.94 8.84
N PRO A 127 12.75 35.70 9.95
CA PRO A 127 13.12 35.19 11.27
C PRO A 127 12.12 34.11 11.71
N VAL A 128 12.64 32.92 12.05
CA VAL A 128 11.86 31.79 12.58
C VAL A 128 12.53 31.31 13.86
N TYR A 129 11.74 31.11 14.92
CA TYR A 129 12.24 30.56 16.17
C TYR A 129 12.30 29.03 16.08
N PHE A 130 13.47 28.45 16.31
CA PHE A 130 13.64 27.00 16.43
C PHE A 130 13.99 26.68 17.88
N ASP A 131 13.16 25.86 18.52
CA ASP A 131 13.33 25.47 19.92
C ASP A 131 14.63 24.68 20.12
N GLU A 132 14.99 23.83 19.15
CA GLU A 132 16.23 23.06 19.13
C GLU A 132 17.49 23.95 19.11
N LEU A 133 17.35 25.20 18.67
CA LEU A 133 18.42 26.20 18.65
C LEU A 133 18.24 27.28 19.73
N GLY A 134 17.09 27.32 20.42
CA GLY A 134 16.73 28.29 21.45
C GLY A 134 16.67 29.74 20.97
N LYS A 135 16.60 30.02 19.66
CA LYS A 135 16.70 31.38 19.11
C LYS A 135 15.95 31.56 17.78
N TYR A 136 15.70 32.81 17.43
CA TYR A 136 15.32 33.18 16.07
C TYR A 136 16.50 33.04 15.11
N VAL A 137 16.25 32.44 13.96
CA VAL A 137 17.20 32.27 12.86
C VAL A 137 16.60 32.89 11.60
N GLU A 138 17.40 33.70 10.90
CA GLU A 138 17.06 34.20 9.56
C GLU A 138 16.99 33.02 8.60
N THR A 139 15.78 32.56 8.30
CA THR A 139 15.51 31.26 7.67
C THR A 139 15.10 31.46 6.22
N PRO A 140 15.75 30.80 5.25
CA PRO A 140 15.36 30.88 3.84
C PRO A 140 13.97 30.29 3.62
N VAL A 141 13.20 30.95 2.77
CA VAL A 141 11.86 30.53 2.35
C VAL A 141 11.92 30.18 0.87
N TYR A 142 11.56 28.95 0.52
CA TYR A 142 11.57 28.45 -0.84
C TYR A 142 10.15 28.30 -1.39
N ASP A 143 9.98 28.55 -2.70
CA ASP A 143 8.79 28.16 -3.44
C ASP A 143 8.92 26.69 -3.84
N HIS A 144 8.01 25.84 -3.35
CA HIS A 144 8.01 24.42 -3.70
C HIS A 144 7.95 24.17 -5.22
N TYR A 145 7.17 24.97 -5.96
CA TYR A 145 6.94 24.74 -7.39
C TYR A 145 8.11 25.16 -8.29
N ALA A 146 9.13 25.80 -7.71
CA ALA A 146 10.39 26.16 -8.38
C ALA A 146 11.55 25.24 -7.97
N LEU A 147 11.32 24.26 -7.08
CA LEU A 147 12.36 23.30 -6.68
C LEU A 147 12.66 22.31 -7.79
N THR A 148 13.94 22.03 -7.96
CA THR A 148 14.45 21.06 -8.92
C THR A 148 15.07 19.86 -8.19
N PRO A 149 15.04 18.64 -8.76
CA PRO A 149 15.52 17.44 -8.07
C PRO A 149 17.02 17.43 -7.71
N ASP A 150 17.81 18.29 -8.35
CA ASP A 150 19.23 18.50 -8.07
C ASP A 150 19.50 19.46 -6.89
N LEU A 151 18.48 20.19 -6.43
CA LEU A 151 18.60 21.12 -5.31
C LEU A 151 18.38 20.39 -3.97
N GLN A 152 19.44 20.31 -3.16
CA GLN A 152 19.36 19.93 -1.76
C GLN A 152 19.27 21.16 -0.86
N ILE A 153 18.27 21.16 0.02
CA ILE A 153 18.02 22.21 1.01
C ILE A 153 18.45 21.69 2.39
N GLN A 154 19.48 22.31 2.95
CA GLN A 154 19.88 22.09 4.34
C GLN A 154 19.01 22.96 5.25
N GLY A 155 18.46 22.37 6.31
CA GLY A 155 17.74 23.13 7.33
C GLY A 155 18.66 24.02 8.17
N PRO A 156 18.10 24.99 8.93
CA PRO A 156 16.68 25.33 8.97
C PRO A 156 16.19 26.02 7.69
N ALA A 157 15.02 25.62 7.18
CA ALA A 157 14.41 26.21 6.00
C ALA A 157 12.88 26.13 6.04
N ILE A 158 12.21 27.01 5.29
CA ILE A 158 10.76 26.95 5.06
C ILE A 158 10.53 26.67 3.57
N ILE A 159 9.60 25.77 3.26
CA ILE A 159 9.16 25.47 1.89
C ILE A 159 7.67 25.73 1.81
N GLU A 160 7.25 26.68 0.99
CA GLU A 160 5.85 27.10 0.87
C GLU A 160 5.20 26.48 -0.38
N GLN A 161 3.99 25.96 -0.19
CA GLN A 161 3.05 25.51 -1.22
C GLN A 161 1.79 26.38 -1.11
N ARG A 162 0.90 26.30 -2.11
CA ARG A 162 -0.35 27.06 -2.07
C ARG A 162 -1.28 26.58 -0.93
N GLU A 163 -1.26 25.28 -0.64
CA GLU A 163 -2.13 24.65 0.35
C GLU A 163 -1.43 24.27 1.67
N SER A 164 -0.10 24.43 1.75
CA SER A 164 0.68 23.96 2.90
C SER A 164 2.03 24.68 3.04
N THR A 165 2.65 24.58 4.21
CA THR A 165 4.00 25.07 4.47
C THR A 165 4.78 24.00 5.23
N VAL A 166 5.94 23.61 4.71
CA VAL A 166 6.83 22.64 5.34
C VAL A 166 7.98 23.36 6.02
N VAL A 167 8.24 22.99 7.27
CA VAL A 167 9.38 23.48 8.05
C VAL A 167 10.45 22.38 8.05
N VAL A 168 11.61 22.67 7.47
CA VAL A 168 12.80 21.81 7.50
C VAL A 168 13.59 22.18 8.74
N GLY A 169 13.67 21.28 9.71
CA GLY A 169 14.37 21.51 10.98
C GLY A 169 15.89 21.64 10.83
N PRO A 170 16.61 22.17 11.83
CA PRO A 170 18.05 22.47 11.75
C PRO A 170 18.96 21.28 11.39
N SER A 171 18.56 20.06 11.76
CA SER A 171 19.32 18.83 11.50
C SER A 171 18.77 18.01 10.32
N ALA A 172 17.76 18.55 9.62
CA ALA A 172 17.10 17.86 8.52
C ALA A 172 17.56 18.40 7.17
N THR A 173 17.39 17.57 6.15
CA THR A 173 17.60 17.96 4.74
C THR A 173 16.34 17.70 3.94
N ALA A 174 16.10 18.52 2.93
CA ALA A 174 14.97 18.39 2.03
C ALA A 174 15.40 18.44 0.56
N SER A 175 14.68 17.72 -0.29
CA SER A 175 14.84 17.72 -1.75
C SER A 175 13.50 17.35 -2.40
N VAL A 176 13.40 17.49 -3.72
CA VAL A 176 12.23 16.98 -4.47
C VAL A 176 12.63 15.84 -5.39
N ASP A 177 11.74 14.89 -5.62
CA ASP A 177 11.94 13.88 -6.67
C ASP A 177 11.42 14.36 -8.05
N ALA A 178 11.56 13.51 -9.07
CA ALA A 178 11.07 13.80 -10.43
C ALA A 178 9.54 13.99 -10.52
N GLN A 179 8.79 13.56 -9.51
CA GLN A 179 7.34 13.72 -9.41
C GLN A 179 6.96 14.94 -8.54
N GLN A 180 7.94 15.74 -8.09
CA GLN A 180 7.78 16.87 -7.18
C GLN A 180 7.31 16.47 -5.77
N ASN A 181 7.51 15.21 -5.38
CA ASN A 181 7.35 14.83 -3.97
C ASN A 181 8.46 15.47 -3.15
N LEU A 182 8.11 16.17 -2.08
CA LEU A 182 9.10 16.69 -1.13
C LEU A 182 9.58 15.56 -0.22
N ILE A 183 10.87 15.25 -0.29
CA ILE A 183 11.54 14.23 0.51
C ILE A 183 12.31 14.94 1.62
N MET A 184 12.00 14.63 2.87
CA MET A 184 12.74 15.12 4.04
C MET A 184 13.46 13.96 4.71
N LEU A 185 14.77 14.12 4.92
CA LEU A 185 15.59 13.20 5.70
C LEU A 185 15.86 13.81 7.06
N LEU A 186 15.45 13.09 8.10
CA LEU A 186 15.72 13.43 9.49
C LEU A 186 17.03 12.75 9.90
N ALA A 187 17.90 13.48 10.59
CA ALA A 187 19.10 12.93 11.22
C ALA A 187 18.77 12.18 12.51
#